data_AF-A0A520BGF9-F1
#
_entry.id   AF-A0A520BGF9-F1
#
_cell.length_a   1.000
_cell.length_b   1.000
_cell.length_c   1.000
_cell.angle_alpha   90.00
_cell.angle_beta   90.00
_cell.angle_gamma   90.00
#
_symmetry.space_group_name_H-M   'P 1'
#
loop_
_entity.id
_entity.type
_entity.pdbx_description
1 polymer ?
#
loop_
_entity_poly.entity_id
_entity_poly.type
_entity_poly.pdbx_seq_one_letter_code
_entity_poly.pdbx_strand_id
1 'polypeptide(L)' 'YLSDSASVFPYGEALNNILRKVGFIDVKALPQTLGVASIYVASKK' A
#
# COMPACT_ATOMS: atom_id res chain seq x y z
N TYR A 1 -0.13 -20.74 -7.72
CA TYR A 1 -0.73 -20.28 -6.46
C TYR A 1 0.20 -19.24 -5.88
N LEU A 2 -0.28 -18.02 -5.71
CA LEU A 2 0.50 -16.95 -5.09
C LEU A 2 0.83 -17.43 -3.66
N SER A 3 2.11 -17.44 -3.28
CA SER A 3 2.55 -17.96 -1.97
C SER A 3 1.70 -17.38 -0.84
N ASP A 4 1.38 -18.16 0.18
CA ASP A 4 0.56 -17.74 1.34
C ASP A 4 1.03 -16.41 1.97
N SER A 5 2.32 -16.09 1.82
CA SER A 5 2.94 -14.83 2.20
C SER A 5 2.39 -13.58 1.48
N ALA A 6 1.88 -13.72 0.26
CA ALA A 6 1.32 -12.61 -0.52
C ALA A 6 -0.11 -12.27 -0.09
N SER A 7 -0.88 -13.26 0.40
CA SER A 7 -2.24 -13.03 0.92
C SER A 7 -2.26 -12.29 2.26
N VAL A 8 -1.18 -12.39 3.04
CA VAL A 8 -1.04 -11.71 4.34
C VAL A 8 -0.45 -10.30 4.23
N PHE A 9 0.02 -9.88 3.06
CA PHE A 9 0.60 -8.56 2.88
C PHE A 9 -0.48 -7.47 2.95
N PRO A 10 -0.30 -6.40 3.75
CA PRO A 10 -1.27 -5.32 3.84
C PRO A 10 -1.35 -4.51 2.53
N TYR A 11 -2.56 -4.21 2.07
CA TYR A 11 -2.81 -3.42 0.86
C TYR A 11 -3.93 -2.39 1.10
N GLY A 12 -4.12 -1.48 0.15
CA GLY A 12 -5.06 -0.37 0.20
C GLY A 12 -4.85 0.52 1.43
N GLU A 13 -5.93 0.79 2.14
CA GLU A 13 -5.91 1.62 3.34
C GLU A 13 -5.13 0.99 4.50
N ALA A 14 -5.01 -0.34 4.56
CA ALA A 14 -4.19 -0.98 5.59
C ALA A 14 -2.72 -0.57 5.46
N LEU A 15 -2.18 -0.57 4.24
CA LEU A 15 -0.83 -0.10 3.97
C LEU A 15 -0.72 1.43 4.13
N ASN A 16 -1.72 2.19 3.68
CA ASN A 16 -1.72 3.66 3.86
C ASN A 16 -1.64 4.05 5.34
N ASN A 17 -2.37 3.35 6.21
CA ASN A 17 -2.35 3.60 7.65
C ASN A 17 -0.99 3.28 8.28
N ILE A 18 -0.30 2.25 7.79
CA ILE A 18 1.08 1.95 8.23
C ILE A 18 2.01 3.11 7.81
N LEU A 19 1.93 3.57 6.56
CA LEU A 19 2.75 4.68 6.06
C LEU A 19 2.50 5.98 6.86
N ARG A 20 1.24 6.30 7.15
CA ARG A 20 0.87 7.45 8.00
C ARG A 20 1.45 7.32 9.42
N LYS A 21 1.35 6.14 10.04
CA LYS A 21 1.91 5.88 11.39
C LYS A 21 3.43 6.02 11.43
N VAL A 22 4.11 5.68 10.34
CA VAL A 22 5.57 5.83 10.21
C VAL A 22 5.99 7.30 10.04
N GLY A 23 5.05 8.22 9.78
CA GLY A 23 5.30 9.65 9.63
C GLY A 23 5.42 10.12 8.18
N PHE A 24 4.99 9.30 7.21
CA PHE A 24 4.79 9.78 5.85
C PHE A 24 3.50 10.59 5.74
N ILE A 25 3.54 11.64 4.92
CA ILE A 25 2.44 12.55 4.58
C ILE A 25 2.05 12.36 3.10
N ASP A 26 0.89 12.88 2.71
CA ASP A 26 0.37 12.79 1.34
C ASP A 26 0.30 11.36 0.78
N VAL A 27 -0.01 10.38 1.64
CA VAL A 27 -0.11 8.96 1.27
C VAL A 27 -1.32 8.72 0.36
N LYS A 28 -1.06 8.24 -0.86
CA LYS A 28 -2.06 7.89 -1.89
C LYS A 28 -1.79 6.50 -2.46
N ALA A 29 -2.85 5.72 -2.63
CA ALA A 29 -2.82 4.43 -3.32
C ALA A 29 -3.39 4.56 -4.73
N LEU A 30 -2.65 4.09 -5.72
CA LEU A 30 -2.99 4.14 -7.14
C LEU A 30 -3.07 2.71 -7.70
N PRO A 31 -4.24 2.06 -7.65
CA PRO A 31 -4.42 0.72 -8.17
C PRO A 31 -4.17 0.67 -9.68
N GLN A 32 -3.42 -0.34 -10.13
CA GLN A 32 -3.11 -0.60 -11.52
C GLN A 32 -3.73 -1.94 -11.95
N THR A 33 -4.00 -2.07 -13.25
CA THR A 33 -4.39 -3.35 -13.90
C THR A 33 -5.40 -4.16 -13.07
N LEU A 34 -6.59 -3.59 -12.82
CA LEU A 34 -7.69 -4.22 -12.07
C LEU A 34 -7.34 -4.72 -10.66
N GLY A 35 -6.37 -4.09 -9.99
CA GLY A 35 -6.01 -4.40 -8.60
C GLY A 35 -4.95 -5.49 -8.45
N VAL A 36 -4.36 -5.98 -9.55
CA VAL A 36 -3.22 -6.90 -9.53
C VAL A 36 -1.98 -6.25 -8.89
N ALA A 37 -1.81 -4.94 -9.10
CA ALA A 37 -0.75 -4.15 -8.48
C ALA A 37 -1.31 -2.81 -8.00
N SER A 38 -0.69 -2.20 -6.99
CA SER A 38 -1.04 -0.87 -6.51
C SER A 38 0.24 -0.08 -6.24
N ILE A 39 0.35 1.11 -6.83
CA ILE A 39 1.47 2.03 -6.60
C ILE A 39 1.10 2.92 -5.42
N TYR A 40 1.99 3.03 -4.43
CA TYR A 40 1.81 3.91 -3.28
C TYR A 40 2.75 5.09 -3.40
N VAL A 41 2.20 6.30 -3.33
CA VAL A 41 2.95 7.54 -3.36
C VAL A 41 2.79 8.19 -1.99
N ALA A 42 3.91 8.53 -1.35
CA ALA A 42 3.93 9.21 -0.08
C ALA A 42 5.18 10.08 0.01
N SER A 43 5.07 11.20 0.72
CA SER A 43 6.17 12.13 0.96
C SER A 43 6.59 12.04 2.43
N LYS A 44 7.88 12.15 2.72
CA LYS A 44 8.35 12.28 4.11
C LYS A 44 8.69 13.75 4.35
N LYS A 45 8.18 14.30 5.45
CA LYS A 45 8.52 15.65 5.87
C LYS A 45 9.93 15.70 6.46
#